data_AF-A0A9D0CQW3-F1
#
_entry.id   AF-A0A9D0CQW3-F1
#
_cell.length_a   1.000
_cell.length_b   1.000
_cell.length_c   1.000
_cell.angle_alpha   90.00
_cell.angle_beta   90.00
_cell.angle_gamma   90.00
#
_symmetry.space_group_name_H-M   'P 1'
#
loop_
_entity.id
_entity.type
_entity.pdbx_description
1 polymer ?
#
loop_
_entity_poly.entity_id
_entity_poly.type
_entity_poly.pdbx_seq_one_letter_code
_entity_poly.pdbx_strand_id
1 'polypeptide(L)'
;MVVGGRCRTCQTVENVQSPERARCVHDVLPPGNMPMSSHSLISLSIGPVQDFIASALRTRDLWFGSHMLSEVSKAAARALHDAGATMIFPSVASGKELEPDTSLNVANRVIASLQGDVHRAIEDARHAAGTRLQGFIEYARGEFGRRVRPATLRQPQWDLQNDIADLLEIYAVAVAWDGQDYVGARERLDRLTNARKNTRCFSQPLFDADDARGRLPKSSLDGRRETVLPKDLSRLARRKLRMSDNEQLDLMGVVKRLAGKDPDQFTPTTRIACDEWVQRVWLANDQAFTPIIPLLSRLVDAGLVTRVKG
;
A
#
# COMPACT_ATOMS: atom_id res chain seq x y z
N MET A 1 20.63 -29.26 14.55
CA MET A 1 21.17 -29.81 13.29
C MET A 1 21.02 -28.73 12.24
N VAL A 2 22.09 -27.97 11.98
CA VAL A 2 22.04 -26.81 11.06
C VAL A 2 22.35 -27.30 9.66
N VAL A 3 21.34 -27.38 8.79
CA VAL A 3 21.55 -27.69 7.37
C VAL A 3 21.81 -26.37 6.65
N GLY A 4 23.08 -26.07 6.44
CA GLY A 4 23.53 -24.91 5.66
C GLY A 4 23.18 -25.08 4.18
N GLY A 5 22.20 -24.32 3.70
CA GLY A 5 21.90 -24.19 2.27
C GLY A 5 22.74 -23.08 1.64
N ARG A 6 23.66 -23.43 0.74
CA ARG A 6 24.42 -22.48 -0.07
C ARG A 6 23.56 -21.95 -1.23
N CYS A 7 23.50 -20.62 -1.38
CA CYS A 7 22.99 -19.96 -2.57
C CYS A 7 24.06 -20.05 -3.69
N ARG A 8 23.73 -20.64 -4.85
CA ARG A 8 24.69 -20.94 -5.94
C ARG A 8 25.14 -19.73 -6.78
N THR A 9 24.70 -18.50 -6.46
CA THR A 9 24.96 -17.29 -7.28
C THR A 9 25.98 -16.31 -6.71
N CYS A 10 26.50 -16.53 -5.50
CA CYS A 10 27.45 -15.63 -4.85
C CYS A 10 28.73 -16.38 -4.45
N GLN A 11 29.84 -16.09 -5.12
CA GLN A 11 31.19 -16.52 -4.72
C GLN A 11 31.95 -15.36 -4.04
N THR A 12 31.32 -14.66 -3.11
CA THR A 12 32.03 -13.73 -2.21
C THR A 12 31.69 -14.06 -0.77
N VAL A 13 32.70 -14.54 -0.06
CA VAL A 13 32.63 -14.87 1.36
C VAL A 13 32.76 -13.56 2.14
N GLU A 14 31.65 -13.01 2.59
CA GLU A 14 31.66 -12.07 3.71
C GLU A 14 31.23 -12.81 4.97
N ASN A 15 32.16 -12.82 5.93
CA ASN A 15 32.05 -13.51 7.20
C ASN A 15 31.19 -12.67 8.14
N VAL A 16 29.87 -12.75 8.01
CA VAL A 16 28.94 -11.98 8.86
C VAL A 16 28.52 -12.84 10.05
N GLN A 17 29.12 -12.56 11.21
CA GLN A 17 28.67 -13.04 12.52
C GLN A 17 27.49 -12.18 13.03
N SER A 18 26.31 -12.32 12.42
CA SER A 18 25.04 -11.84 13.00
C SER A 18 23.86 -12.59 12.37
N PRO A 19 22.74 -12.83 13.09
CA PRO A 19 21.59 -13.53 12.55
C PRO A 19 20.72 -12.59 11.70
N GLU A 20 21.33 -11.87 10.75
CA GLU A 20 20.56 -11.17 9.72
C GLU A 20 20.12 -12.19 8.67
N ARG A 21 18.81 -12.39 8.57
CA ARG A 21 18.17 -13.22 7.54
C ARG A 21 18.79 -12.89 6.17
N ALA A 22 19.34 -13.91 5.50
CA ALA A 22 19.89 -13.79 4.16
C ALA A 22 18.89 -13.06 3.24
N ARG A 23 19.18 -11.80 2.91
CA ARG A 23 18.34 -10.99 2.03
C ARG A 23 18.37 -11.62 0.65
N CYS A 24 17.24 -12.18 0.23
CA CYS A 24 17.02 -12.56 -1.15
C CYS A 24 17.17 -11.27 -1.98
N VAL A 25 18.14 -11.21 -2.90
CA VAL A 25 18.55 -9.96 -3.57
C VAL A 25 17.33 -9.30 -4.22
N HIS A 26 16.87 -8.17 -3.66
CA HIS A 26 15.67 -7.47 -4.13
C HIS A 26 15.89 -6.75 -5.46
N ASP A 27 17.15 -6.60 -5.85
CA ASP A 27 17.54 -5.70 -6.92
C ASP A 27 18.39 -6.38 -7.99
N VAL A 28 18.25 -5.90 -9.23
CA VAL A 28 19.18 -6.20 -10.31
C VAL A 28 19.90 -4.90 -10.62
N LEU A 29 21.08 -4.72 -10.01
CA LEU A 29 21.85 -3.48 -10.06
C LEU A 29 23.19 -3.71 -10.76
N PRO A 30 23.70 -2.67 -11.43
CA PRO A 30 25.08 -2.69 -11.88
C PRO A 30 26.07 -2.82 -10.71
N PRO A 31 27.26 -3.40 -10.94
CA PRO A 31 28.29 -3.54 -9.91
C PRO A 31 28.66 -2.20 -9.26
N GLY A 32 28.90 -2.20 -7.94
CA GLY A 32 29.16 -0.99 -7.13
C GLY A 32 30.43 -0.20 -7.49
N ASN A 33 31.32 -0.77 -8.31
CA ASN A 33 32.52 -0.10 -8.83
C ASN A 33 32.30 0.58 -10.20
N MET A 34 31.05 0.94 -10.54
CA MET A 34 30.82 1.71 -11.76
C MET A 34 31.43 3.13 -11.65
N PRO A 35 32.06 3.65 -12.71
CA PRO A 35 32.59 5.00 -12.70
C PRO A 35 31.46 5.99 -12.43
N MET A 36 31.72 7.03 -11.63
CA MET A 36 30.75 8.06 -11.19
C MET A 36 30.03 8.79 -12.34
N SER A 37 30.50 8.63 -13.58
CA SER A 37 29.89 9.17 -14.80
C SER A 37 28.83 8.26 -15.44
N SER A 38 28.56 7.07 -14.89
CA SER A 38 27.67 6.08 -15.51
C SER A 38 26.21 6.48 -15.38
N HIS A 39 25.60 6.91 -16.48
CA HIS A 39 24.17 7.15 -16.56
C HIS A 39 23.43 5.80 -16.57
N SER A 40 22.33 5.73 -15.83
CA SER A 40 21.54 4.51 -15.67
C SER A 40 20.06 4.78 -15.81
N LEU A 41 19.34 3.83 -16.40
CA LEU A 41 17.89 3.76 -16.34
C LEU A 41 17.47 2.88 -15.17
N ILE A 42 16.58 3.41 -14.33
CA ILE A 42 16.04 2.76 -13.14
C ILE A 42 14.56 2.45 -13.40
N SER A 43 14.11 1.25 -13.02
CA SER A 43 12.69 0.90 -12.94
C SER A 43 12.39 0.39 -11.54
N LEU A 44 11.45 1.04 -10.86
CA LEU A 44 10.81 0.52 -9.67
C LEU A 44 9.45 -0.07 -10.05
N SER A 45 9.14 -1.24 -9.51
CA SER A 45 7.79 -1.78 -9.50
C SER A 45 7.35 -1.97 -8.08
N ILE A 46 6.20 -1.41 -7.74
CA ILE A 46 5.65 -1.37 -6.39
C ILE A 46 4.39 -2.26 -6.38
N GLY A 47 4.20 -3.02 -5.32
CA GLY A 47 3.10 -3.97 -5.16
C GLY A 47 3.01 -4.52 -3.74
N PRO A 48 2.22 -5.59 -3.51
CA PRO A 48 1.34 -6.26 -4.48
C PRO A 48 0.19 -5.34 -4.93
N VAL A 49 -0.17 -5.36 -6.21
CA VAL A 49 -1.21 -4.45 -6.75
C VAL A 49 -2.58 -5.11 -6.81
N GLN A 50 -2.69 -6.24 -7.51
CA GLN A 50 -3.98 -6.90 -7.73
C GLN A 50 -4.55 -7.45 -6.42
N ASP A 51 -3.77 -8.27 -5.71
CA ASP A 51 -4.19 -8.83 -4.42
C ASP A 51 -4.54 -7.71 -3.45
N PHE A 52 -3.73 -6.65 -3.38
CA PHE A 52 -4.00 -5.53 -2.48
C PHE A 52 -5.26 -4.74 -2.85
N ILE A 53 -5.50 -4.42 -4.13
CA ILE A 53 -6.68 -3.67 -4.55
C ILE A 53 -7.94 -4.56 -4.42
N ALA A 54 -7.83 -5.84 -4.77
CA ALA A 54 -8.93 -6.81 -4.76
C ALA A 54 -9.40 -7.18 -3.34
N SER A 55 -8.55 -7.07 -2.30
CA SER A 55 -8.94 -7.25 -0.90
C SER A 55 -9.88 -6.13 -0.41
N ALA A 56 -11.09 -6.07 -0.95
CA ALA A 56 -12.05 -4.99 -0.75
C ALA A 56 -13.48 -5.54 -0.77
N LEU A 57 -14.26 -5.24 0.26
CA LEU A 57 -15.70 -5.56 0.29
C LEU A 57 -16.57 -4.36 -0.13
N ARG A 58 -15.96 -3.18 -0.28
CA ARG A 58 -16.65 -1.90 -0.49
C ARG A 58 -15.90 -1.05 -1.51
N THR A 59 -16.63 -0.17 -2.21
CA THR A 59 -16.06 0.81 -3.16
C THR A 59 -15.00 1.69 -2.52
N ARG A 60 -15.19 2.05 -1.23
CA ARG A 60 -14.17 2.75 -0.45
C ARG A 60 -12.89 1.94 -0.28
N ASP A 61 -12.98 0.65 0.07
CA ASP A 61 -11.81 -0.20 0.31
C ASP A 61 -10.98 -0.31 -0.97
N LEU A 62 -11.67 -0.45 -2.10
CA LEU A 62 -11.09 -0.49 -3.44
C LEU A 62 -10.38 0.82 -3.79
N TRP A 63 -11.09 1.95 -3.65
CA TRP A 63 -10.52 3.26 -3.96
C TRP A 63 -9.33 3.58 -3.06
N PHE A 64 -9.47 3.41 -1.74
CA PHE A 64 -8.39 3.73 -0.81
C PHE A 64 -7.18 2.84 -1.08
N GLY A 65 -7.39 1.57 -1.43
CA GLY A 65 -6.32 0.69 -1.85
C GLY A 65 -5.51 1.25 -3.02
N SER A 66 -6.20 1.72 -4.07
CA SER A 66 -5.56 2.37 -5.23
C SER A 66 -4.89 3.70 -4.88
N HIS A 67 -5.55 4.54 -4.07
CA HIS A 67 -5.01 5.84 -3.65
C HIS A 67 -3.75 5.67 -2.81
N MET A 68 -3.76 4.75 -1.84
CA MET A 68 -2.61 4.44 -1.00
C MET A 68 -1.41 3.97 -1.83
N LEU A 69 -1.62 3.05 -2.79
CA LEU A 69 -0.55 2.59 -3.68
C LEU A 69 -0.01 3.71 -4.58
N SER A 70 -0.88 4.60 -5.05
CA SER A 70 -0.48 5.79 -5.82
C SER A 70 0.39 6.72 -4.97
N GLU A 71 -0.01 7.00 -3.73
CA GLU A 71 0.75 7.86 -2.81
C GLU A 71 2.10 7.25 -2.40
N VAL A 72 2.16 5.94 -2.17
CA VAL A 72 3.41 5.23 -1.91
C VAL A 72 4.33 5.26 -3.13
N SER A 73 3.78 5.08 -4.34
CA SER A 73 4.55 5.17 -5.58
C SER A 73 5.05 6.58 -5.86
N LYS A 74 4.23 7.58 -5.52
CA LYS A 74 4.59 8.99 -5.59
C LYS A 74 5.73 9.33 -4.65
N ALA A 75 5.71 8.83 -3.41
CA ALA A 75 6.81 9.02 -2.46
C ALA A 75 8.13 8.42 -2.97
N ALA A 76 8.09 7.22 -3.58
CA ALA A 76 9.26 6.63 -4.21
C ALA A 76 9.78 7.47 -5.39
N ALA A 77 8.88 7.92 -6.26
CA ALA A 77 9.23 8.78 -7.39
C ALA A 77 9.82 10.13 -6.92
N ARG A 78 9.28 10.71 -5.85
CA ARG A 78 9.81 11.94 -5.26
C ARG A 78 11.23 11.76 -4.76
N ALA A 79 11.51 10.68 -4.03
CA ALA A 79 12.86 10.40 -3.55
C ALA A 79 13.87 10.25 -4.69
N LEU A 80 13.50 9.58 -5.79
CA LEU A 80 14.35 9.52 -6.99
C LEU A 80 14.59 10.90 -7.60
N HIS A 81 13.53 11.71 -7.75
CA HIS A 81 13.64 13.08 -8.24
C HIS A 81 14.56 13.94 -7.36
N ASP A 82 14.41 13.85 -6.03
CA ASP A 82 15.22 14.61 -5.07
C ASP A 82 16.69 14.14 -5.04
N ALA A 83 16.95 12.89 -5.42
CA ALA A 83 18.30 12.37 -5.68
C ALA A 83 18.90 12.85 -7.02
N GLY A 84 18.20 13.71 -7.78
CA GLY A 84 18.64 14.26 -9.05
C GLY A 84 18.29 13.40 -10.27
N ALA A 85 17.42 12.39 -10.11
CA ALA A 85 16.98 11.58 -11.25
C ALA A 85 16.01 12.37 -12.15
N THR A 86 16.17 12.23 -13.45
CA THR A 86 15.19 12.72 -14.43
C THR A 86 14.06 11.70 -14.54
N MET A 87 12.84 12.12 -14.19
CA MET A 87 11.67 11.26 -14.19
C MET A 87 11.15 11.03 -15.62
N ILE A 88 11.10 9.77 -16.03
CA ILE A 88 10.57 9.35 -17.34
C ILE A 88 9.10 8.97 -17.21
N PHE A 89 8.77 8.22 -16.14
CA PHE A 89 7.40 7.80 -15.84
C PHE A 89 7.22 7.70 -14.32
N PRO A 90 6.28 8.44 -13.69
CA PRO A 90 5.48 9.50 -14.30
C PRO A 90 6.39 10.63 -14.80
N SER A 91 6.03 11.24 -15.94
CA SER A 91 6.68 12.47 -16.39
C SER A 91 6.15 13.62 -15.54
N VAL A 92 7.05 14.37 -14.92
CA VAL A 92 6.71 15.53 -14.07
C VAL A 92 7.50 16.75 -14.51
N ALA A 93 6.88 17.92 -14.51
CA ALA A 93 7.56 19.18 -14.79
C ALA A 93 8.27 19.72 -13.55
N SER A 94 7.80 19.36 -12.35
CA SER A 94 8.45 19.71 -11.09
C SER A 94 8.23 18.68 -9.98
N GLY A 95 9.17 18.60 -9.05
CA GLY A 95 9.03 17.78 -7.83
C GLY A 95 7.80 18.14 -6.98
N LYS A 96 7.22 19.34 -7.14
CA LYS A 96 5.97 19.74 -6.45
C LYS A 96 4.77 18.88 -6.83
N GLU A 97 4.73 18.35 -8.05
CA GLU A 97 3.66 17.44 -8.48
C GLU A 97 3.70 16.09 -7.75
N LEU A 98 4.88 15.73 -7.23
CA LEU A 98 5.12 14.51 -6.46
C LEU A 98 4.93 14.73 -4.94
N GLU A 99 4.46 15.90 -4.49
CA GLU A 99 4.08 16.09 -3.09
C GLU A 99 2.86 15.23 -2.72
N PRO A 100 2.70 14.87 -1.44
CA PRO A 100 1.55 14.11 -0.96
C PRO A 100 0.21 14.78 -1.31
N ASP A 101 -0.79 13.96 -1.62
CA ASP A 101 -2.17 14.38 -1.88
C ASP A 101 -2.38 15.35 -3.07
N THR A 102 -1.37 15.52 -3.94
CA THR A 102 -1.55 16.20 -5.23
C THR A 102 -2.47 15.39 -6.16
N SER A 103 -3.05 16.06 -7.16
CA SER A 103 -3.92 15.42 -8.15
C SER A 103 -3.23 14.41 -9.07
N LEU A 104 -1.89 14.42 -9.12
CA LEU A 104 -1.12 13.47 -9.91
C LEU A 104 -1.29 12.06 -9.34
N ASN A 105 -1.84 11.14 -10.13
CA ASN A 105 -1.86 9.73 -9.81
C ASN A 105 -0.62 9.05 -10.37
N VAL A 106 0.13 8.36 -9.50
CA VAL A 106 1.34 7.64 -9.87
C VAL A 106 1.01 6.16 -9.94
N ALA A 107 1.25 5.56 -11.10
CA ALA A 107 1.07 4.12 -11.25
C ALA A 107 2.10 3.35 -10.41
N ASN A 108 1.87 2.05 -10.25
CA ASN A 108 2.74 1.14 -9.51
C ASN A 108 4.10 0.87 -10.17
N ARG A 109 4.45 1.66 -11.19
CA ARG A 109 5.69 1.60 -11.93
C ARG A 109 6.29 3.00 -12.00
N VAL A 110 7.55 3.11 -11.61
CA VAL A 110 8.32 4.34 -11.67
C VAL A 110 9.57 4.10 -12.50
N ILE A 111 9.88 5.00 -13.43
CA ILE A 111 11.03 4.92 -14.31
C ILE A 111 11.72 6.27 -14.31
N ALA A 112 13.02 6.25 -14.08
CA ALA A 112 13.84 7.44 -14.05
C ALA A 112 15.21 7.16 -14.66
N SER A 113 15.90 8.20 -15.07
CA SER A 113 17.31 8.12 -15.44
C SER A 113 18.15 8.91 -14.44
N LEU A 114 19.26 8.34 -13.99
CA LEU A 114 20.13 8.96 -12.99
C LEU A 114 21.58 8.81 -13.42
N GLN A 115 22.33 9.91 -13.30
CA GLN A 115 23.78 9.89 -13.34
C GLN A 115 24.29 10.05 -11.91
N GLY A 116 24.85 8.99 -11.34
CA GLY A 116 25.32 8.98 -9.96
C GLY A 116 25.05 7.66 -9.24
N ASP A 117 24.88 7.75 -7.91
CA ASP A 117 24.72 6.58 -7.03
C ASP A 117 23.29 6.02 -7.10
N VAL A 118 23.10 5.06 -8.00
CA VAL A 118 21.84 4.35 -8.21
C VAL A 118 21.44 3.50 -7.01
N HIS A 119 22.41 2.91 -6.30
CA HIS A 119 22.13 2.05 -5.14
C HIS A 119 21.49 2.88 -4.04
N ARG A 120 22.12 4.01 -3.69
CA ARG A 120 21.59 4.93 -2.69
C ARG A 120 20.22 5.50 -3.09
N ALA A 121 20.05 5.93 -4.34
CA ALA A 121 18.78 6.48 -4.79
C ALA A 121 17.62 5.48 -4.69
N ILE A 122 17.88 4.19 -4.97
CA ILE A 122 16.89 3.13 -4.83
C ILE A 122 16.56 2.86 -3.36
N GLU A 123 17.56 2.82 -2.48
CA GLU A 123 17.33 2.65 -1.03
C GLU A 123 16.54 3.82 -0.44
N ASP A 124 16.86 5.05 -0.83
CA ASP A 124 16.12 6.25 -0.42
C ASP A 124 14.67 6.19 -0.91
N ALA A 125 14.44 5.72 -2.15
CA ALA A 125 13.10 5.53 -2.69
C ALA A 125 12.29 4.44 -1.95
N ARG A 126 12.92 3.32 -1.58
CA ARG A 126 12.32 2.27 -0.75
C ARG A 126 11.93 2.81 0.63
N HIS A 127 12.83 3.56 1.25
CA HIS A 127 12.60 4.17 2.55
C HIS A 127 11.46 5.19 2.51
N ALA A 128 11.40 6.05 1.49
CA ALA A 128 10.32 7.02 1.31
C ALA A 128 8.96 6.34 1.11
N ALA A 129 8.90 5.30 0.27
CA ALA A 129 7.69 4.50 0.06
C ALA A 129 7.21 3.85 1.36
N GLY A 130 8.13 3.22 2.11
CA GLY A 130 7.84 2.61 3.40
C GLY A 130 7.35 3.62 4.45
N THR A 131 7.99 4.77 4.52
CA THR A 131 7.59 5.88 5.42
C THR A 131 6.18 6.37 5.10
N ARG A 132 5.84 6.50 3.80
CA ARG A 132 4.49 6.91 3.40
C ARG A 132 3.44 5.87 3.81
N LEU A 133 3.71 4.58 3.63
CA LEU A 133 2.83 3.51 4.10
C LEU A 133 2.67 3.53 5.63
N GLN A 134 3.77 3.67 6.37
CA GLN A 134 3.73 3.77 7.83
C GLN A 134 2.87 4.94 8.30
N GLY A 135 2.91 6.08 7.60
CA GLY A 135 2.04 7.22 7.88
C GLY A 135 0.54 6.87 7.80
N PHE A 136 0.13 6.07 6.82
CA PHE A 136 -1.26 5.59 6.72
C PHE A 136 -1.62 4.62 7.85
N ILE A 137 -0.69 3.74 8.24
CA ILE A 137 -0.85 2.78 9.34
C ILE A 137 -1.08 3.52 10.66
N GLU A 138 -0.22 4.48 11.00
CA GLU A 138 -0.35 5.26 12.23
C GLU A 138 -1.60 6.15 12.23
N TYR A 139 -1.93 6.76 11.09
CA TYR A 139 -3.18 7.52 10.97
C TYR A 139 -4.41 6.64 11.26
N ALA A 140 -4.48 5.44 10.66
CA ALA A 140 -5.59 4.53 10.89
C ALA A 140 -5.67 4.05 12.34
N ARG A 141 -4.52 3.80 12.98
CA ARG A 141 -4.43 3.45 14.40
C ARG A 141 -4.97 4.57 15.30
N GLY A 142 -4.57 5.81 15.03
CA GLY A 142 -5.06 6.99 15.73
C GLY A 142 -6.57 7.17 15.57
N GLU A 143 -7.07 7.05 14.34
CA GLU A 143 -8.50 7.14 14.07
C GLU A 143 -9.30 6.00 14.71
N PHE A 144 -8.74 4.79 14.79
CA PHE A 144 -9.35 3.69 15.54
C PHE A 144 -9.49 4.09 17.02
N GLY A 145 -8.40 4.53 17.65
CA GLY A 145 -8.38 4.95 19.05
C GLY A 145 -9.27 6.16 19.36
N ARG A 146 -9.56 7.00 18.37
CA ARG A 146 -10.48 8.14 18.50
C ARG A 146 -11.95 7.73 18.31
N ARG A 147 -12.24 6.97 17.25
CA ARG A 147 -13.63 6.67 16.84
C ARG A 147 -14.22 5.47 17.59
N VAL A 148 -13.41 4.47 17.95
CA VAL A 148 -13.87 3.13 18.35
C VAL A 148 -13.76 2.89 19.87
N ARG A 149 -13.64 3.96 20.68
CA ARG A 149 -13.52 3.84 22.14
C ARG A 149 -14.69 3.08 22.78
N PRO A 150 -14.44 2.32 23.87
CA PRO A 150 -13.15 2.10 24.53
C PRO A 150 -12.34 0.94 23.93
N ALA A 151 -12.76 0.37 22.80
CA ALA A 151 -12.08 -0.79 22.22
C ALA A 151 -10.65 -0.43 21.78
N THR A 152 -9.72 -1.35 22.03
CA THR A 152 -8.32 -1.25 21.61
C THR A 152 -7.99 -2.36 20.62
N LEU A 153 -7.10 -2.05 19.68
CA LEU A 153 -6.56 -3.07 18.77
C LEU A 153 -5.76 -4.10 19.57
N ARG A 154 -5.73 -5.34 19.08
CA ARG A 154 -4.84 -6.37 19.60
C ARG A 154 -3.41 -6.01 19.25
N GLN A 155 -2.71 -5.45 20.23
CA GLN A 155 -1.34 -4.97 20.05
C GLN A 155 -0.38 -6.03 19.49
N PRO A 156 -0.38 -7.29 19.97
CA PRO A 156 0.52 -8.31 19.43
C PRO A 156 0.30 -8.60 17.95
N GLN A 157 -0.94 -8.64 17.48
CA GLN A 157 -1.25 -8.85 16.06
C GLN A 157 -0.94 -7.61 15.23
N TRP A 158 -1.18 -6.42 15.77
CA TRP A 158 -0.83 -5.18 15.09
C TRP A 158 0.67 -5.09 14.85
N ASP A 159 1.49 -5.30 15.88
CA ASP A 159 2.95 -5.22 15.77
C ASP A 159 3.52 -6.29 14.86
N LEU A 160 2.95 -7.50 14.92
CA LEU A 160 3.33 -8.61 14.06
C LEU A 160 3.06 -8.34 12.58
N GLN A 161 1.95 -7.67 12.28
CA GLN A 161 1.55 -7.36 10.91
C GLN A 161 2.16 -6.07 10.37
N ASN A 162 2.64 -5.19 11.25
CA ASN A 162 3.27 -3.93 10.89
C ASN A 162 4.72 -4.12 10.44
N ASP A 163 4.91 -4.93 9.40
CA ASP A 163 6.18 -5.14 8.72
C ASP A 163 6.09 -4.58 7.31
N ILE A 164 6.71 -3.42 7.09
CA ILE A 164 6.69 -2.73 5.79
C ILE A 164 7.25 -3.61 4.67
N ALA A 165 8.26 -4.45 4.95
CA ALA A 165 8.87 -5.31 3.93
C ALA A 165 7.93 -6.45 3.51
N ASP A 166 7.02 -6.87 4.39
CA ASP A 166 5.99 -7.88 4.11
C ASP A 166 4.70 -7.28 3.54
N LEU A 167 4.42 -6.01 3.83
CA LEU A 167 3.25 -5.29 3.32
C LEU A 167 3.48 -4.67 1.93
N LEU A 168 4.73 -4.30 1.60
CA LEU A 168 5.07 -3.57 0.38
C LEU A 168 6.22 -4.25 -0.38
N GLU A 169 5.88 -4.90 -1.48
CA GLU A 169 6.84 -5.45 -2.43
C GLU A 169 7.35 -4.36 -3.37
N ILE A 170 8.62 -3.99 -3.24
CA ILE A 170 9.29 -3.10 -4.19
C ILE A 170 10.39 -3.90 -4.90
N TYR A 171 10.29 -4.00 -6.22
CA TYR A 171 11.34 -4.55 -7.08
C TYR A 171 12.05 -3.41 -7.80
N ALA A 172 13.37 -3.38 -7.72
CA ALA A 172 14.16 -2.39 -8.43
C ALA A 172 15.10 -3.06 -9.44
N VAL A 173 15.22 -2.43 -10.60
CA VAL A 173 16.17 -2.82 -11.64
C VAL A 173 16.83 -1.56 -12.15
N ALA A 174 18.15 -1.62 -12.33
CA ALA A 174 18.89 -0.58 -13.00
C ALA A 174 19.75 -1.16 -14.12
N VAL A 175 19.80 -0.45 -15.25
CA VAL A 175 20.68 -0.77 -16.37
C VAL A 175 21.52 0.45 -16.71
N ALA A 176 22.82 0.25 -16.90
CA ALA A 176 23.68 1.30 -17.42
C ALA A 176 23.26 1.64 -18.85
N TRP A 177 23.30 2.92 -19.18
CA TRP A 177 23.00 3.48 -20.49
C TRP A 177 23.93 4.67 -20.71
N ASP A 178 24.69 4.67 -21.80
CA ASP A 178 25.70 5.69 -22.11
C ASP A 178 25.12 6.93 -22.83
N GLY A 179 23.79 7.07 -22.84
CA GLY A 179 23.09 8.10 -23.60
C GLY A 179 22.86 7.75 -25.08
N GLN A 180 23.43 6.64 -25.57
CA GLN A 180 23.22 6.12 -26.93
C GLN A 180 22.31 4.88 -26.87
N ASP A 181 21.39 4.72 -27.81
CA ASP A 181 20.42 3.60 -27.82
C ASP A 181 19.52 3.49 -26.57
N TYR A 182 18.68 4.51 -26.35
CA TYR A 182 17.63 4.45 -25.31
C TYR A 182 16.70 3.24 -25.48
N VAL A 183 16.40 2.86 -26.72
CA VAL A 183 15.45 1.78 -27.03
C VAL A 183 15.98 0.44 -26.52
N GLY A 184 17.22 0.07 -26.86
CA GLY A 184 17.83 -1.16 -26.37
C GLY A 184 18.02 -1.17 -24.85
N ALA A 185 18.41 -0.05 -24.25
CA ALA A 185 18.48 0.09 -22.79
C ALA A 185 17.11 -0.13 -22.14
N ARG A 186 16.05 0.44 -22.71
CA ARG A 186 14.68 0.31 -22.21
C ARG A 186 14.15 -1.11 -22.33
N GLU A 187 14.36 -1.77 -23.46
CA GLU A 187 13.99 -3.19 -23.64
C GLU A 187 14.69 -4.10 -22.63
N ARG A 188 15.98 -3.84 -22.36
CA ARG A 188 16.75 -4.58 -21.34
C ARG A 188 16.18 -4.36 -19.95
N LEU A 189 15.86 -3.11 -19.60
CA LEU A 189 15.25 -2.73 -18.32
C LEU A 189 13.91 -3.46 -18.11
N ASP A 190 13.05 -3.47 -19.13
CA ASP A 190 11.76 -4.15 -19.11
C ASP A 190 11.90 -5.67 -18.93
N ARG A 191 12.82 -6.29 -19.69
CA ARG A 191 13.12 -7.72 -19.59
C ARG A 191 13.58 -8.12 -18.19
N LEU A 192 14.52 -7.36 -17.62
CA LEU A 192 15.05 -7.62 -16.28
C LEU A 192 14.01 -7.36 -15.19
N THR A 193 13.17 -6.34 -15.33
CA THR A 193 12.07 -6.06 -14.41
C THR A 193 11.07 -7.22 -14.39
N ASN A 194 10.70 -7.75 -15.55
CA ASN A 194 9.81 -8.90 -15.64
C ASN A 194 10.46 -10.17 -15.04
N ALA A 195 11.74 -10.41 -15.33
CA ALA A 195 12.48 -11.51 -14.72
C ALA A 195 12.51 -11.39 -13.18
N ARG A 196 12.75 -10.19 -12.65
CA ARG A 196 12.78 -9.93 -11.21
C ARG A 196 11.43 -10.16 -10.55
N LYS A 197 10.32 -9.78 -11.18
CA LYS A 197 8.96 -10.05 -10.67
C LYS A 197 8.64 -11.55 -10.60
N ASN A 198 9.23 -12.34 -11.50
CA ASN A 198 9.02 -13.79 -11.53
C ASN A 198 9.87 -14.53 -10.48
N THR A 199 10.94 -13.92 -9.95
CA THR A 199 11.78 -14.50 -8.89
C THR A 199 11.29 -14.11 -7.50
N ARG A 200 10.04 -14.50 -7.18
CA ARG A 200 9.41 -14.20 -5.88
C ARG A 200 10.29 -14.64 -4.72
N CYS A 201 10.38 -13.77 -3.72
CA CYS A 201 11.11 -14.04 -2.49
C CYS A 201 10.09 -14.47 -1.44
N PHE A 202 10.27 -15.67 -0.89
CA PHE A 202 9.40 -16.18 0.15
C PHE A 202 10.11 -16.04 1.50
N SER A 203 9.51 -15.26 2.39
CA SER A 203 9.92 -15.18 3.77
C SER A 203 9.42 -16.40 4.55
N GLN A 204 10.13 -16.77 5.60
CA GLN A 204 9.62 -17.77 6.53
C GLN A 204 8.33 -17.26 7.20
N PRO A 205 7.35 -18.14 7.47
CA PRO A 205 6.19 -17.80 8.27
C PRO A 205 6.60 -17.14 9.58
N LEU A 206 5.82 -16.14 10.02
CA LEU A 206 6.11 -15.37 11.24
C LEU A 206 6.00 -16.21 12.52
N PHE A 207 5.27 -17.32 12.47
CA PHE A 207 5.05 -18.25 13.57
C PHE A 207 4.75 -19.66 13.03
N ASP A 208 4.96 -20.67 13.88
CA ASP A 208 4.65 -22.07 13.55
C ASP A 208 3.14 -22.37 13.69
N ALA A 209 2.73 -23.59 13.30
CA ALA A 209 1.33 -24.00 13.32
C ALA A 209 0.71 -24.07 14.72
N ASP A 210 1.53 -24.15 15.77
CA ASP A 210 1.09 -24.28 17.16
C ASP A 210 1.01 -22.95 17.89
N ASP A 211 1.47 -21.85 17.29
CA ASP A 211 1.41 -20.54 17.89
C ASP A 211 -0.03 -20.04 18.06
N ALA A 212 -0.40 -19.68 19.30
CA ALA A 212 -1.73 -19.14 19.62
C ALA A 212 -2.06 -17.85 18.84
N ARG A 213 -1.05 -17.08 18.41
CA ARG A 213 -1.22 -15.88 17.59
C ARG A 213 -1.80 -16.19 16.22
N GLY A 214 -1.58 -17.39 15.68
CA GLY A 214 -2.15 -17.89 14.43
C GLY A 214 -3.55 -18.48 14.54
N ARG A 215 -4.08 -18.64 15.76
CA ARG A 215 -5.39 -19.28 16.03
C ARG A 215 -6.52 -18.24 16.15
N LEU A 216 -6.41 -17.14 15.43
CA LEU A 216 -7.42 -16.07 15.38
C LEU A 216 -8.18 -16.11 14.04
N PRO A 217 -9.43 -15.61 14.01
CA PRO A 217 -10.15 -15.41 12.76
C PRO A 217 -9.33 -14.58 11.77
N LYS A 218 -9.37 -14.96 10.49
CA LYS A 218 -8.70 -14.24 9.41
C LYS A 218 -9.52 -13.01 8.98
N SER A 219 -8.85 -12.06 8.33
CA SER A 219 -9.48 -10.89 7.70
C SER A 219 -10.55 -11.33 6.72
N SER A 220 -11.71 -10.71 6.77
CA SER A 220 -12.81 -10.96 5.83
C SER A 220 -12.57 -10.32 4.45
N LEU A 221 -11.54 -9.49 4.30
CA LEU A 221 -11.21 -8.87 3.01
C LEU A 221 -10.49 -9.83 2.08
N ASP A 222 -9.59 -10.66 2.60
CA ASP A 222 -8.75 -11.57 1.79
C ASP A 222 -8.36 -12.90 2.43
N GLY A 223 -8.71 -13.11 3.70
CA GLY A 223 -8.38 -14.34 4.42
C GLY A 223 -6.89 -14.55 4.73
N ARG A 224 -6.01 -13.58 4.46
CA ARG A 224 -4.56 -13.77 4.57
C ARG A 224 -4.06 -13.72 6.02
N ARG A 225 -4.43 -12.66 6.74
CA ARG A 225 -3.89 -12.34 8.08
C ARG A 225 -4.97 -12.44 9.15
N GLU A 226 -4.54 -12.70 10.38
CA GLU A 226 -5.38 -12.74 11.57
C GLU A 226 -5.97 -11.36 11.89
N THR A 227 -7.09 -11.37 12.59
CA THR A 227 -7.72 -10.12 13.00
C THR A 227 -6.90 -9.37 14.04
N VAL A 228 -6.79 -8.06 13.85
CA VAL A 228 -6.27 -7.12 14.86
C VAL A 228 -7.37 -6.60 15.78
N LEU A 229 -8.63 -7.00 15.58
CA LEU A 229 -9.77 -6.51 16.35
C LEU A 229 -9.94 -7.32 17.65
N PRO A 230 -10.30 -6.66 18.77
CA PRO A 230 -10.62 -7.36 20.01
C PRO A 230 -11.86 -8.26 19.83
N LYS A 231 -12.00 -9.26 20.71
CA LYS A 231 -13.03 -10.30 20.58
C LYS A 231 -14.44 -9.71 20.63
N ASP A 232 -14.64 -8.83 21.62
CA ASP A 232 -15.95 -8.27 21.93
C ASP A 232 -16.01 -6.82 21.45
N LEU A 233 -16.25 -6.66 20.16
CA LEU A 233 -16.45 -5.36 19.54
C LEU A 233 -17.93 -4.96 19.62
N SER A 234 -18.23 -3.83 20.25
CA SER A 234 -19.62 -3.36 20.39
C SER A 234 -20.28 -3.11 19.03
N ARG A 235 -21.62 -3.20 18.98
CA ARG A 235 -22.38 -2.90 17.76
C ARG A 235 -22.13 -1.48 17.25
N LEU A 236 -21.95 -0.53 18.17
CA LEU A 236 -21.61 0.85 17.83
C LEU A 236 -20.21 0.94 17.20
N ALA A 237 -19.22 0.28 17.79
CA ALA A 237 -17.87 0.20 17.24
C ALA A 237 -17.84 -0.41 15.83
N ARG A 238 -18.54 -1.54 15.63
CA ARG A 238 -18.72 -2.16 14.32
C ARG A 238 -19.33 -1.20 13.30
N ARG A 239 -20.39 -0.45 13.67
CA ARG A 239 -20.99 0.57 12.78
C ARG A 239 -20.02 1.67 12.41
N LYS A 240 -19.21 2.17 13.36
CA LYS A 240 -18.21 3.22 13.09
C LYS A 240 -17.08 2.75 12.16
N LEU A 241 -16.71 1.47 12.27
CA LEU A 241 -15.79 0.80 11.32
C LEU A 241 -16.49 0.38 10.02
N ARG A 242 -17.82 0.58 9.95
CA ARG A 242 -18.69 0.15 8.86
C ARG A 242 -18.50 -1.33 8.61
N MET A 243 -18.75 -2.16 9.61
CA MET A 243 -18.55 -3.60 9.54
C MET A 243 -19.88 -4.36 9.70
N SER A 244 -19.95 -5.54 9.08
CA SER A 244 -20.99 -6.53 9.38
C SER A 244 -20.71 -7.24 10.71
N ASP A 245 -21.68 -7.99 11.23
CA ASP A 245 -21.60 -8.60 12.57
C ASP A 245 -20.48 -9.65 12.72
N ASN A 246 -20.15 -10.36 11.65
CA ASN A 246 -19.10 -11.40 11.64
C ASN A 246 -17.84 -10.98 10.87
N GLU A 247 -17.81 -9.74 10.35
CA GLU A 247 -16.64 -9.24 9.63
C GLU A 247 -15.45 -9.09 10.60
N GLN A 248 -14.27 -9.43 10.10
CA GLN A 248 -12.98 -9.38 10.79
C GLN A 248 -12.00 -8.58 9.94
N LEU A 249 -11.14 -7.78 10.57
CA LEU A 249 -10.14 -6.98 9.88
C LEU A 249 -8.75 -7.29 10.43
N ASP A 250 -7.79 -7.45 9.53
CA ASP A 250 -6.36 -7.35 9.78
C ASP A 250 -5.90 -5.88 9.75
N LEU A 251 -4.60 -5.66 9.91
CA LEU A 251 -4.00 -4.32 9.90
C LEU A 251 -4.38 -3.55 8.63
N MET A 252 -4.21 -4.14 7.45
CA MET A 252 -4.53 -3.45 6.19
C MET A 252 -6.04 -3.24 6.00
N GLY A 253 -6.89 -4.14 6.53
CA GLY A 253 -8.32 -3.91 6.58
C GLY A 253 -8.70 -2.70 7.45
N VAL A 254 -8.05 -2.52 8.60
CA VAL A 254 -8.25 -1.31 9.43
C VAL A 254 -7.75 -0.06 8.70
N VAL A 255 -6.59 -0.12 8.04
CA VAL A 255 -6.04 0.97 7.24
C VAL A 255 -7.01 1.40 6.14
N LYS A 256 -7.51 0.47 5.33
CA LYS A 256 -8.47 0.78 4.25
C LYS A 256 -9.76 1.41 4.76
N ARG A 257 -10.20 1.03 5.96
CA ARG A 257 -11.45 1.52 6.55
C ARG A 257 -11.33 2.90 7.19
N LEU A 258 -10.17 3.22 7.75
CA LEU A 258 -10.02 4.41 8.59
C LEU A 258 -9.05 5.45 8.04
N ALA A 259 -8.10 5.05 7.20
CA ALA A 259 -7.24 6.01 6.52
C ALA A 259 -7.97 6.76 5.40
N GLY A 260 -7.37 7.87 4.98
CA GLY A 260 -7.91 8.82 4.01
C GLY A 260 -8.66 9.98 4.67
N LYS A 261 -8.61 11.15 4.03
CA LYS A 261 -9.14 12.41 4.56
C LYS A 261 -10.66 12.52 4.46
N ASP A 262 -11.27 12.01 3.38
CA ASP A 262 -12.71 12.13 3.16
C ASP A 262 -13.40 10.76 3.03
N PRO A 263 -14.11 10.32 4.08
CA PRO A 263 -14.82 9.06 4.08
C PRO A 263 -16.15 9.09 3.30
N ASP A 264 -16.56 10.27 2.84
CA ASP A 264 -17.82 10.57 2.14
C ASP A 264 -17.60 10.81 0.63
N GLN A 265 -16.38 10.63 0.14
CA GLN A 265 -16.06 10.76 -1.28
C GLN A 265 -16.56 9.58 -2.14
N PHE A 266 -16.93 8.43 -1.55
CA PHE A 266 -17.22 7.19 -2.32
C PHE A 266 -18.64 6.68 -2.18
N THR A 267 -19.34 6.66 -3.32
CA THR A 267 -20.71 6.18 -3.43
C THR A 267 -20.75 4.66 -3.25
N PRO A 268 -21.50 4.14 -2.27
CA PRO A 268 -21.72 2.70 -2.14
C PRO A 268 -22.38 2.12 -3.40
N THR A 269 -22.04 0.89 -3.78
CA THR A 269 -22.66 0.23 -4.94
C THR A 269 -24.18 0.18 -4.85
N THR A 270 -24.73 -0.02 -3.65
CA THR A 270 -26.18 0.02 -3.41
C THR A 270 -26.79 1.40 -3.69
N ARG A 271 -26.06 2.49 -3.38
CA ARG A 271 -26.51 3.85 -3.70
C ARG A 271 -26.47 4.10 -5.20
N ILE A 272 -25.44 3.60 -5.90
CA ILE A 272 -25.35 3.66 -7.36
C ILE A 272 -26.53 2.91 -7.99
N ALA A 273 -26.79 1.68 -7.53
CA ALA A 273 -27.87 0.83 -8.04
C ALA A 273 -29.26 1.44 -7.83
N CYS A 274 -29.47 2.15 -6.72
CA CYS A 274 -30.76 2.79 -6.42
C CYS A 274 -30.87 4.24 -6.90
N ASP A 275 -29.87 4.79 -7.61
CA ASP A 275 -29.80 6.23 -7.89
C ASP A 275 -30.97 6.76 -8.70
N GLU A 276 -31.26 6.11 -9.81
CA GLU A 276 -32.36 6.49 -10.68
C GLU A 276 -33.70 6.46 -9.93
N TRP A 277 -33.92 5.45 -9.07
CA TRP A 277 -35.14 5.37 -8.28
C TRP A 277 -35.23 6.52 -7.27
N VAL A 278 -34.16 6.82 -6.54
CA VAL A 278 -34.13 7.94 -5.58
C VAL A 278 -34.41 9.27 -6.27
N GLN A 279 -33.79 9.51 -7.43
CA GLN A 279 -34.01 10.73 -8.22
C GLN A 279 -35.47 10.86 -8.68
N ARG A 280 -36.08 9.77 -9.16
CA ARG A 280 -37.49 9.78 -9.58
C ARG A 280 -38.44 10.06 -8.41
N VAL A 281 -38.20 9.48 -7.24
CA VAL A 281 -39.02 9.76 -6.04
C VAL A 281 -38.85 11.21 -5.61
N TRP A 282 -37.62 11.75 -5.65
CA TRP A 282 -37.34 13.15 -5.32
C TRP A 282 -38.09 14.12 -6.24
N LEU A 283 -38.07 13.87 -7.55
CA LEU A 283 -38.78 14.70 -8.52
C LEU A 283 -40.31 14.57 -8.42
N ALA A 284 -40.82 13.41 -8.05
CA ALA A 284 -42.25 13.16 -7.96
C ALA A 284 -42.87 13.64 -6.64
N ASN A 285 -42.13 13.60 -5.53
CA ASN A 285 -42.60 13.97 -4.20
C ASN A 285 -41.44 14.30 -3.25
N ASP A 286 -40.91 15.53 -3.34
CA ASP A 286 -39.82 16.02 -2.49
C ASP A 286 -40.21 16.03 -0.99
N GLN A 287 -41.49 16.29 -0.68
CA GLN A 287 -42.02 16.32 0.68
C GLN A 287 -41.87 14.97 1.41
N ALA A 288 -41.78 13.85 0.67
CA ALA A 288 -41.51 12.53 1.25
C ALA A 288 -40.16 12.47 1.99
N PHE A 289 -39.19 13.32 1.62
CA PHE A 289 -37.86 13.35 2.23
C PHE A 289 -37.75 14.32 3.41
N THR A 290 -38.66 15.29 3.53
CA THR A 290 -38.66 16.30 4.61
C THR A 290 -38.54 15.70 6.03
N PRO A 291 -39.27 14.64 6.41
CA PRO A 291 -39.09 14.04 7.75
C PRO A 291 -37.81 13.20 7.87
N ILE A 292 -37.25 12.72 6.76
CA ILE A 292 -36.09 11.81 6.73
C ILE A 292 -34.77 12.59 6.85
N ILE A 293 -34.67 13.76 6.20
CA ILE A 293 -33.44 14.58 6.16
C ILE A 293 -32.92 14.93 7.56
N PRO A 294 -33.74 15.39 8.53
CA PRO A 294 -33.26 15.68 9.88
C PRO A 294 -32.76 14.44 10.63
N LEU A 295 -33.43 13.28 10.43
CA LEU A 295 -33.00 12.02 11.04
C LEU A 295 -31.67 11.53 10.47
N LEU A 296 -31.50 11.61 9.14
CA LEU A 296 -30.24 11.29 8.48
C LEU A 296 -29.12 12.22 8.93
N SER A 297 -29.40 13.52 9.08
CA SER A 297 -28.43 14.51 9.56
C SER A 297 -27.90 14.14 10.94
N ARG A 298 -28.78 13.75 11.88
CA ARG A 298 -28.36 13.27 13.21
C ARG A 298 -27.47 12.03 13.15
N LEU A 299 -27.74 11.11 12.21
CA LEU A 299 -26.91 9.92 12.03
C LEU A 299 -25.54 10.23 11.41
N VAL A 300 -25.48 11.22 10.52
CA VAL A 300 -24.23 11.75 9.96
C VAL A 300 -23.41 12.42 11.06
N ASP A 301 -24.02 13.28 11.88
CA ASP A 301 -23.35 13.98 12.97
C ASP A 301 -22.82 12.99 14.03
N ALA A 302 -23.53 11.87 14.24
CA ALA A 302 -23.08 10.78 15.10
C ALA A 302 -21.99 9.88 14.45
N GLY A 303 -21.61 10.12 13.20
CA GLY A 303 -20.62 9.33 12.45
C GLY A 303 -21.07 7.91 12.12
N LEU A 304 -22.39 7.67 12.08
CA LEU A 304 -22.99 6.35 11.79
C LEU A 304 -23.33 6.16 10.32
N VAL A 305 -23.52 7.27 9.59
CA VAL A 305 -23.82 7.31 8.16
C VAL A 305 -22.93 8.36 7.51
N THR A 306 -22.63 8.18 6.24
CA THR A 306 -21.82 9.10 5.42
C THR A 306 -22.69 10.07 4.63
N ARG A 307 -22.22 11.30 4.45
CA ARG A 307 -22.85 12.27 3.54
C ARG A 307 -22.29 12.14 2.14
N VAL A 308 -22.25 10.92 1.61
CA VAL A 308 -21.74 10.71 0.25
C VAL A 308 -22.63 11.45 -0.73
N LYS A 309 -22.02 12.37 -1.47
CA LYS A 309 -22.63 13.00 -2.63
C LYS A 309 -22.36 12.07 -3.81
N GLY A 310 -23.45 11.64 -4.45
CA GLY A 310 -23.38 11.12 -5.82
C GLY A 310 -23.33 12.31 -6.77
#